data_AF-A0A7L7IUS9-F1
#
_entry.id   AF-A0A7L7IUS9-F1
#
_cell.length_a   1.000
_cell.length_b   1.000
_cell.length_c   1.000
_cell.angle_alpha   90.00
_cell.angle_beta   90.00
_cell.angle_gamma   90.00
#
_symmetry.space_group_name_H-M   'P 1'
#
loop_
_entity.id
_entity.type
_entity.pdbx_description
1 polymer ?
#
loop_
_entity_poly.entity_id
_entity_poly.type
_entity_poly.pdbx_seq_one_letter_code
_entity_poly.pdbx_strand_id
1 'polypeptide(L)'
;MKIGELAKITGITPSRIRFYEAEGLLPRPSRQGNGYRTYSAQAANLLKIIDNAQRTGFSLEQIRRFLPQPQKQWDHEGLIQSLNTRIAEIETMQKQLEENKQALLSLVGSIVNRPDEISCDDNMQRLLGQLL
;
A
#
# COMPACT_ATOMS: atom_id res chain seq x y z
N MET A 1 -11.28 23.80 8.48
CA MET A 1 -12.21 22.72 8.05
C MET A 1 -12.50 21.78 9.22
N LYS A 2 -13.74 21.30 9.34
CA LYS A 2 -14.06 20.22 10.30
C LYS A 2 -13.59 18.86 9.77
N ILE A 3 -13.51 17.85 10.63
CA ILE A 3 -13.07 16.50 10.23
C ILE A 3 -13.94 15.88 9.12
N GLY A 4 -15.24 16.16 9.10
CA GLY A 4 -16.15 15.67 8.07
C GLY A 4 -15.88 16.28 6.68
N GLU A 5 -15.54 17.57 6.63
CA GLU A 5 -15.12 18.24 5.39
C GLU A 5 -13.78 17.69 4.93
N LEU A 6 -12.83 17.53 5.86
CA LEU A 6 -11.52 16.97 5.56
C LEU A 6 -11.61 15.56 4.98
N ALA A 7 -12.48 14.72 5.56
CA ALA A 7 -12.76 13.38 5.07
C ALA A 7 -13.32 13.39 3.64
N LYS A 8 -14.28 14.29 3.35
CA LYS A 8 -14.85 14.42 2.00
C LYS A 8 -13.80 14.84 0.97
N ILE A 9 -12.95 15.81 1.31
CA ILE A 9 -11.92 16.33 0.38
C ILE A 9 -10.79 15.32 0.13
N THR A 10 -10.44 14.53 1.14
CA THR A 10 -9.31 13.58 1.06
C THR A 10 -9.74 12.17 0.65
N GLY A 11 -11.03 11.83 0.77
CA GLY A 11 -11.51 10.46 0.63
C GLY A 11 -11.14 9.54 1.81
N ILE A 12 -10.52 10.08 2.87
CA ILE A 12 -10.05 9.32 4.02
C ILE A 12 -11.11 9.37 5.12
N THR A 13 -11.41 8.21 5.71
CA THR A 13 -12.44 8.15 6.76
C THR A 13 -12.05 8.97 7.99
N PRO A 14 -13.01 9.58 8.71
CA PRO A 14 -12.72 10.31 9.94
C PRO A 14 -11.95 9.49 10.98
N SER A 15 -12.19 8.18 11.06
CA SER A 15 -11.45 7.27 11.96
C SER A 15 -9.96 7.23 11.61
N ARG A 16 -9.64 7.05 10.32
CA ARG A 16 -8.26 6.99 9.83
C ARG A 16 -7.53 8.33 9.95
N ILE A 17 -8.24 9.45 9.77
CA ILE A 17 -7.71 10.79 10.06
C ILE A 17 -7.32 10.93 11.54
N ARG A 18 -8.19 10.50 12.47
CA ARG A 18 -7.88 10.54 13.92
C ARG A 18 -6.72 9.61 14.27
N PHE A 19 -6.64 8.46 13.61
CA PHE A 19 -5.52 7.53 13.78
C PHE A 19 -4.19 8.20 13.38
N TYR A 20 -4.12 8.85 12.21
CA TYR A 20 -2.91 9.58 11.82
C TYR A 20 -2.59 10.77 12.73
N GLU A 21 -3.61 11.45 13.29
CA GLU A 21 -3.42 12.46 14.32
C GLU A 21 -2.80 11.86 15.59
N ALA A 22 -3.29 10.71 16.05
CA ALA A 22 -2.77 10.01 17.23
C ALA A 22 -1.33 9.50 17.02
N GLU A 23 -1.03 9.04 15.81
CA GLU A 23 0.32 8.66 15.37
C GLU A 23 1.25 9.87 15.11
N GLY A 24 0.79 11.11 15.40
CA GLY A 24 1.62 12.31 15.26
C GLY A 24 2.04 12.63 13.82
N LEU A 25 1.35 12.07 12.83
CA LEU A 25 1.62 12.30 11.40
C LEU A 25 0.98 13.58 10.89
N LEU A 26 0.02 14.13 11.64
CA LEU A 26 -0.62 15.40 11.34
C LEU A 26 -0.24 16.45 12.39
N PRO A 27 -0.09 17.73 12.00
CA PRO A 27 0.04 18.81 12.97
C PRO A 27 -1.19 18.83 13.86
N ARG A 28 -0.98 19.13 15.16
CA ARG A 28 -2.08 19.22 16.13
C ARG A 28 -3.14 20.22 15.62
N PRO A 29 -4.41 19.80 15.47
CA PRO A 29 -5.44 20.68 14.97
C PRO A 29 -5.74 21.80 15.96
N SER A 30 -5.91 23.02 15.46
CA SER A 30 -6.36 24.15 16.27
C SER A 30 -7.77 23.87 16.80
N ARG A 31 -8.05 24.29 18.04
CA ARG A 31 -9.39 24.22 18.61
C ARG A 31 -10.08 25.58 18.47
N GLN A 32 -11.33 25.57 18.05
CA GLN A 32 -12.19 26.75 18.10
C GLN A 32 -12.62 27.02 19.55
N GLY A 33 -13.12 28.23 19.84
CA GLY A 33 -13.59 28.63 21.17
C GLY A 33 -14.71 27.76 21.75
N ASN A 34 -15.40 26.99 20.91
CA ASN A 34 -16.41 26.00 21.27
C ASN A 34 -15.85 24.57 21.44
N GLY A 35 -14.53 24.39 21.43
CA GLY A 35 -13.85 23.11 21.64
C GLY A 35 -13.72 22.20 20.40
N TYR A 36 -14.32 22.56 19.26
CA TYR A 36 -14.22 21.74 18.03
C TYR A 36 -12.82 21.82 17.41
N ARG A 37 -12.33 20.68 16.91
CA ARG A 37 -11.07 20.60 16.13
C ARG A 37 -11.27 21.19 14.73
N THR A 38 -10.27 21.95 14.30
CA THR A 38 -10.19 22.50 12.95
C THR A 38 -8.87 22.13 12.30
N TYR A 39 -8.96 21.74 11.03
CA TYR A 39 -7.83 21.32 10.20
C TYR A 39 -7.59 22.35 9.10
N SER A 40 -6.32 22.57 8.78
CA SER A 40 -5.87 23.45 7.71
C SER A 40 -5.88 22.74 6.35
N ALA A 41 -5.75 23.50 5.25
CA ALA A 41 -5.57 22.93 3.91
C ALA A 41 -4.29 22.09 3.81
N GLN A 42 -3.24 22.48 4.54
CA GLN A 42 -2.00 21.72 4.61
C GLN A 42 -2.19 20.31 5.19
N ALA A 43 -3.09 20.14 6.16
CA ALA A 43 -3.43 18.82 6.68
C ALA A 43 -4.08 17.92 5.61
N ALA A 44 -4.87 18.48 4.68
CA ALA A 44 -5.44 17.72 3.58
C ALA A 44 -4.37 17.23 2.59
N ASN A 45 -3.38 18.07 2.27
CA ASN A 45 -2.26 17.68 1.41
C ASN A 45 -1.41 16.59 2.06
N LEU A 46 -1.10 16.75 3.35
CA LEU A 46 -0.33 15.80 4.11
C LEU A 46 -1.02 14.43 4.20
N LEU A 47 -2.33 14.43 4.42
CA LEU A 47 -3.16 13.23 4.40
C LEU A 47 -3.07 12.47 3.07
N LYS A 48 -3.11 13.17 1.93
CA LYS A 48 -2.96 12.55 0.60
C LYS A 48 -1.56 11.94 0.42
N ILE A 49 -0.52 12.61 0.88
CA ILE A 49 0.86 12.09 0.83
C ILE A 49 0.98 10.81 1.66
N ILE A 50 0.46 10.83 2.90
CA ILE A 50 0.48 9.66 3.79
C ILE A 50 -0.29 8.49 3.16
N ASP A 51 -1.49 8.74 2.63
CA ASP A 51 -2.31 7.68 2.02
C ASP A 51 -1.63 7.06 0.80
N ASN A 52 -1.05 7.89 -0.07
CA ASN A 52 -0.30 7.42 -1.24
C ASN A 52 0.92 6.59 -0.83
N ALA A 53 1.71 7.06 0.14
CA ALA A 53 2.88 6.33 0.62
C ALA A 53 2.51 4.96 1.24
N GLN A 54 1.40 4.89 2.00
CA GLN A 54 0.93 3.61 2.51
C GLN A 54 0.48 2.65 1.39
N ARG A 55 -0.15 3.15 0.33
CA ARG A 55 -0.55 2.33 -0.82
C ARG A 55 0.65 1.76 -1.58
N THR A 56 1.79 2.45 -1.55
CA THR A 56 3.05 1.94 -2.12
C THR A 56 3.85 1.09 -1.14
N GLY A 57 3.25 0.68 -0.01
CA GLY A 57 3.83 -0.27 0.93
C GLY A 57 4.62 0.34 2.10
N PHE A 58 4.77 1.67 2.19
CA PHE A 58 5.50 2.27 3.31
C PHE A 58 4.75 2.11 4.64
N SER A 59 5.51 1.80 5.70
CA SER A 59 4.99 1.81 7.06
C SER A 59 4.80 3.24 7.56
N LEU A 60 3.95 3.43 8.57
CA LEU A 60 3.77 4.76 9.19
C LEU A 60 5.03 5.28 9.85
N GLU A 61 5.88 4.38 10.37
CA GLU A 61 7.17 4.75 10.95
C GLU A 61 8.12 5.32 9.89
N GLN A 62 8.21 4.66 8.72
CA GLN A 62 9.00 5.16 7.59
C GLN A 62 8.47 6.52 7.12
N ILE A 63 7.15 6.65 6.97
CA ILE A 63 6.53 7.92 6.58
C ILE A 63 6.87 9.03 7.58
N ARG A 64 6.72 8.77 8.89
CA ARG A 64 7.03 9.73 9.96
C ARG A 64 8.47 10.24 9.90
N ARG A 65 9.43 9.37 9.54
CA ARG A 65 10.85 9.73 9.41
C ARG A 65 11.09 10.78 8.33
N PHE A 66 10.34 10.73 7.23
CA PHE A 66 10.57 11.57 6.05
C PHE A 66 9.63 12.76 5.94
N LEU A 67 8.57 12.83 6.77
CA LEU A 67 7.76 14.03 6.87
C LEU A 67 8.63 15.22 7.35
N PRO A 68 8.50 16.39 6.72
CA PRO A 68 9.26 17.57 7.13
C PRO A 68 8.92 17.95 8.57
N GLN A 69 9.94 17.96 9.45
CA GLN A 69 9.79 18.34 10.84
C GLN A 69 10.36 19.76 11.05
N PRO A 70 9.65 20.68 11.73
CA PRO A 70 10.08 22.08 11.85
C PRO A 70 11.47 22.30 12.45
N GLN A 71 11.97 21.32 13.22
CA GLN A 71 13.20 21.44 14.01
C GLN A 71 14.31 20.50 13.55
N LYS A 72 14.12 19.77 12.44
CA LYS A 72 15.08 18.75 11.99
C LYS A 72 15.48 18.99 10.55
N GLN A 73 16.78 18.87 10.27
CA GLN A 73 17.28 18.86 8.90
C GLN A 73 16.67 17.67 8.15
N TRP A 74 16.20 17.93 6.93
CA TRP A 74 15.54 16.92 6.11
C TRP A 74 16.57 15.91 5.57
N ASP A 75 16.36 14.63 5.88
CA ASP A 75 17.20 13.51 5.44
C ASP A 75 16.87 13.13 3.99
N HIS A 76 17.34 13.97 3.06
CA HIS A 76 17.08 13.80 1.63
C HIS A 76 17.69 12.50 1.07
N GLU A 77 18.92 12.17 1.45
CA GLU A 77 19.60 10.96 1.01
C GLU A 77 18.92 9.70 1.54
N GLY A 78 18.56 9.68 2.83
CA GLY A 78 17.83 8.57 3.42
C GLY A 78 16.45 8.35 2.79
N LEU A 79 15.77 9.44 2.38
CA LEU A 79 14.51 9.34 1.65
C LEU A 79 14.70 8.67 0.28
N ILE A 80 15.67 9.14 -0.51
CA ILE A 80 15.96 8.55 -1.83
C ILE A 80 16.33 7.07 -1.68
N GLN A 81 17.18 6.73 -0.70
CA GLN A 81 17.55 5.35 -0.44
C GLN A 81 16.32 4.50 -0.10
N SER A 82 15.45 4.98 0.79
CA SER A 82 14.24 4.24 1.18
C SER A 82 13.25 4.09 0.03
N LEU A 83 13.14 5.07 -0.87
CA LEU A 83 12.33 4.98 -2.09
C LEU A 83 12.89 3.93 -3.04
N ASN A 84 14.20 3.93 -3.30
CA ASN A 84 14.86 2.96 -4.15
C ASN A 84 14.75 1.53 -3.60
N THR A 85 14.89 1.35 -2.27
CA THR A 85 14.65 0.06 -1.62
C THR A 85 13.22 -0.42 -1.87
N ARG A 86 12.22 0.46 -1.73
CA ARG A 86 10.82 0.09 -1.98
C ARG A 86 10.58 -0.28 -3.45
N ILE A 87 11.21 0.43 -4.39
CA ILE A 87 11.13 0.11 -5.83
C ILE A 87 11.68 -1.30 -6.08
N ALA A 88 12.87 -1.61 -5.56
CA ALA A 88 13.49 -2.92 -5.72
C ALA A 88 12.65 -4.07 -5.10
N GLU A 89 12.02 -3.83 -3.95
CA GLU A 89 11.07 -4.79 -3.36
C GLU A 89 9.85 -5.01 -4.27
N ILE A 90 9.28 -3.94 -4.83
CA ILE A 90 8.15 -4.04 -5.76
C ILE A 90 8.55 -4.80 -7.03
N GLU A 91 9.72 -4.53 -7.60
CA GLU A 91 10.24 -5.24 -8.78
C GLU A 91 10.40 -6.74 -8.50
N THR A 92 10.88 -7.09 -7.30
CA THR A 92 10.98 -8.49 -6.87
C THR A 92 9.60 -9.15 -6.78
N MET A 93 8.61 -8.46 -6.20
CA MET A 93 7.23 -8.96 -6.13
C MET A 93 6.60 -9.10 -7.52
N GLN A 94 6.84 -8.16 -8.42
CA GLN A 94 6.35 -8.22 -9.80
C GLN A 94 6.90 -9.44 -10.53
N LYS A 95 8.20 -9.71 -10.39
CA LYS A 95 8.83 -10.90 -10.97
C LYS A 95 8.19 -12.18 -10.44
N GLN A 96 8.03 -12.30 -9.13
CA GLN A 96 7.40 -13.47 -8.51
C GLN A 96 5.95 -13.66 -8.98
N LEU A 97 5.19 -12.57 -9.09
CA LEU A 97 3.81 -12.63 -9.56
C LEU A 97 3.73 -13.07 -11.03
N GLU A 98 4.64 -12.63 -11.87
CA GLU A 98 4.69 -13.08 -13.27
C GLU A 98 5.09 -14.56 -13.37
N GLU A 99 6.09 -15.01 -12.61
CA GLU A 99 6.47 -16.44 -12.55
C GLU A 99 5.29 -17.32 -12.10
N ASN A 100 4.59 -16.91 -11.03
CA ASN A 100 3.42 -17.62 -10.53
C ASN A 100 2.29 -17.66 -11.57
N LYS A 101 2.04 -16.54 -12.25
CA LYS A 101 1.04 -16.46 -13.33
C LYS A 101 1.38 -17.40 -14.48
N GLN A 102 2.65 -17.46 -14.90
CA GLN A 102 3.08 -18.38 -15.95
C GLN A 102 2.94 -19.84 -15.53
N ALA A 103 3.25 -20.17 -14.27
CA ALA A 103 3.03 -21.51 -13.73
C ALA A 103 1.54 -21.90 -13.79
N LEU A 104 0.64 -21.00 -13.39
CA LEU A 104 -0.81 -21.21 -13.47
C LEU A 104 -1.30 -21.38 -14.91
N LEU A 105 -0.79 -20.57 -15.85
CA LEU A 105 -1.14 -20.70 -17.27
C LEU A 105 -0.67 -22.04 -17.86
N SER A 106 0.51 -22.51 -17.48
CA SER A 106 1.02 -23.83 -17.87
C SER A 106 0.12 -24.96 -17.36
N LEU A 107 -0.33 -24.87 -16.11
CA LEU A 107 -1.27 -25.83 -15.52
C LEU A 107 -2.62 -25.81 -16.25
N VAL A 108 -3.18 -24.63 -16.52
CA VAL A 108 -4.42 -24.48 -17.30
C VAL A 108 -4.24 -25.11 -18.69
N GLY A 109 -3.15 -24.81 -19.39
CA GLY A 109 -2.86 -25.39 -20.70
C GLY A 109 -2.76 -26.92 -20.66
N SER A 110 -2.20 -27.49 -19.60
CA SER A 110 -2.07 -28.94 -19.42
C SER A 110 -3.40 -29.62 -19.09
N ILE A 111 -4.35 -28.90 -18.46
CA ILE A 111 -5.72 -29.37 -18.21
C ILE A 111 -6.56 -29.29 -19.49
N VAL A 112 -6.48 -28.17 -20.21
CA VAL A 112 -7.26 -27.94 -21.44
C VAL A 112 -6.80 -28.84 -22.57
N ASN A 113 -5.49 -29.02 -22.77
CA ASN A 113 -4.93 -29.90 -23.79
C ASN A 113 -4.86 -31.36 -23.32
N ARG A 114 -5.93 -31.84 -22.68
CA ARG A 114 -6.07 -33.24 -22.30
C ARG A 114 -6.02 -34.10 -23.59
N PRO A 115 -5.15 -35.12 -23.68
CA PRO A 115 -5.24 -36.12 -24.74
C PRO A 115 -6.66 -36.72 -24.78
N ASP A 116 -7.23 -36.88 -25.97
CA ASP A 116 -8.59 -37.41 -26.14
C ASP A 116 -8.77 -38.81 -25.54
N GLU A 117 -7.66 -39.54 -25.39
CA GLU A 117 -7.58 -40.94 -24.96
C GLU A 117 -7.56 -41.14 -23.44
N ILE A 118 -7.42 -40.06 -22.64
CA ILE A 118 -7.40 -40.18 -21.17
C ILE A 118 -8.61 -39.53 -20.52
N SER A 119 -9.09 -40.14 -19.43
CA SER A 119 -10.20 -39.60 -18.64
C SER A 119 -9.77 -38.32 -17.91
N CYS A 120 -10.74 -37.54 -17.41
CA CYS A 120 -10.45 -36.39 -16.55
C CYS A 120 -9.67 -36.78 -15.29
N ASP A 121 -10.01 -37.93 -14.70
CA ASP A 121 -9.39 -38.42 -13.45
C ASP A 121 -7.93 -38.86 -13.70
N ASP A 122 -7.66 -39.52 -14.83
CA ASP A 122 -6.30 -39.92 -15.22
C ASP A 122 -5.43 -38.71 -15.58
N ASN A 123 -6.00 -37.69 -16.24
CA ASN A 123 -5.29 -36.43 -16.48
C ASN A 123 -4.98 -35.70 -15.17
N MET A 124 -5.90 -35.74 -14.18
CA MET A 124 -5.67 -35.15 -12.86
C MET A 124 -4.54 -35.86 -12.12
N GLN A 125 -4.50 -37.20 -12.11
CA GLN A 125 -3.40 -37.96 -11.52
C GLN A 125 -2.06 -37.68 -12.22
N ARG A 126 -2.04 -37.55 -13.55
CA ARG A 126 -0.86 -37.16 -14.34
C ARG A 126 -0.33 -35.78 -13.92
N LEU A 127 -1.22 -34.81 -13.73
CA LEU A 127 -0.86 -33.45 -13.33
C LEU A 127 -0.34 -33.39 -11.89
N LEU A 128 -0.94 -34.15 -10.97
CA LEU A 128 -0.47 -34.24 -9.58
C LEU A 128 0.94 -34.83 -9.49
N GLY A 129 1.30 -35.76 -10.38
CA GLY A 129 2.65 -36.31 -10.46
C GLY A 129 3.71 -35.37 -11.06
N GLN A 130 3.31 -34.25 -11.69
CA GLN A 130 4.22 -33.23 -12.25
C GLN A 130 4.43 -32.03 -11.31
N LEU A 131 3.59 -31.91 -10.28
CA LEU A 131 3.62 -30.85 -9.28
C LEU A 131 4.41 -31.21 -8.02
N LEU A 132 4.84 -32.47 -7.89
CA LEU A 132 5.74 -33.00 -6.85
C LEU A 132 7.16 -33.15 -7.42
#